data_AF-A0A2E5PYR1-F1
#
_entry.id   AF-A0A2E5PYR1-F1
#
_cell.length_a   1.000
_cell.length_b   1.000
_cell.length_c   1.000
_cell.angle_alpha   90.00
_cell.angle_beta   90.00
_cell.angle_gamma   90.00
#
_symmetry.space_group_name_H-M   'P 1'
#
loop_
_entity.id
_entity.type
_entity.pdbx_description
1 polymer ?
#
loop_
_entity_poly.entity_id
_entity_poly.type
_entity_poly.pdbx_seq_one_letter_code
_entity_poly.pdbx_strand_id
1 'polypeptide(L)'
;MAQNSPETWLQSELSALLVTIHDVLDAWARLPFDCPWTRKPPADHYLLMLKGMEEQLLRMWVRMQRKQWNVLVSEVLAWNGTQKRMPNGVLRNYYSCLQSISLYVSEDEELNQAFPKTWSGFLIRSICSEHYLLKRCAELEDEFVSEELQNLCGNYLKCMQVLHQVEPRELCSSFFTLLSPFTRESVFLTDYPSLSPGNLSSTEISSFAGDLLSSKDWQPKTKDYLQLLRKNS
;
A
#
# COMPACT_ATOMS: atom_id res chain seq x y z
N MET A 1 8.13 34.63 -6.70
CA MET A 1 8.26 33.23 -6.26
C MET A 1 9.69 32.81 -6.53
N ALA A 2 10.49 32.54 -5.51
CA ALA A 2 11.88 32.13 -5.71
C ALA A 2 11.87 30.78 -6.46
N GLN A 3 12.51 30.73 -7.63
CA GLN A 3 12.76 29.47 -8.32
C GLN A 3 13.69 28.65 -7.42
N ASN A 4 13.16 27.62 -6.76
CA ASN A 4 13.99 26.65 -6.06
C ASN A 4 15.01 26.09 -7.08
N SER A 5 16.28 26.03 -6.70
CA SER A 5 17.29 25.42 -7.58
C SER A 5 16.87 23.97 -7.89
N PRO A 6 17.23 23.40 -9.05
CA PRO A 6 16.94 22.01 -9.36
C PRO A 6 17.39 21.04 -8.25
N GLU A 7 18.51 21.33 -7.57
CA GLU A 7 18.96 20.53 -6.42
C GLU A 7 18.02 20.65 -5.22
N THR A 8 17.51 21.85 -4.95
CA THR A 8 16.60 22.12 -3.82
C THR A 8 15.25 21.44 -4.05
N TRP A 9 14.74 21.52 -5.28
CA TRP A 9 13.54 20.78 -5.68
C TRP A 9 13.73 19.27 -5.52
N LEU A 10 14.82 18.71 -6.06
CA LEU A 10 15.08 17.27 -5.97
C LEU A 10 15.21 16.81 -4.52
N GLN A 11 15.87 17.58 -3.66
CA GLN A 11 15.99 17.29 -2.22
C GLN A 11 14.62 17.23 -1.54
N SER A 12 13.74 18.19 -1.86
CA SER A 12 12.39 18.25 -1.32
C SER A 12 11.56 17.04 -1.74
N GLU A 13 11.49 16.76 -3.05
CA GLU A 13 10.69 15.65 -3.60
C GLU A 13 11.19 14.29 -3.11
N LEU A 14 12.51 14.09 -3.10
CA LEU A 14 13.10 12.86 -2.60
C LEU A 14 12.80 12.64 -1.13
N SER A 15 12.89 13.70 -0.30
CA SER A 15 12.64 13.60 1.13
C SER A 15 11.17 13.30 1.42
N ALA A 16 10.25 13.98 0.69
CA ALA A 16 8.82 13.72 0.79
C ALA A 16 8.50 12.26 0.43
N LEU A 17 9.06 11.75 -0.68
CA LEU A 17 8.82 10.38 -1.12
C LEU A 17 9.41 9.35 -0.15
N LEU A 18 10.58 9.60 0.43
CA LEU A 18 11.16 8.75 1.47
C LEU A 18 10.28 8.68 2.71
N VAL A 19 9.75 9.81 3.18
CA VAL A 19 8.81 9.84 4.32
C VAL A 19 7.60 8.96 4.02
N THR A 20 6.97 9.13 2.86
CA THR A 20 5.82 8.30 2.46
C THR A 20 6.17 6.81 2.45
N ILE A 21 7.32 6.42 1.88
CA ILE A 21 7.71 5.00 1.82
C ILE A 21 8.02 4.45 3.22
N HIS A 22 8.71 5.22 4.06
CA HIS A 22 8.98 4.81 5.44
C HIS A 22 7.69 4.67 6.25
N ASP A 23 6.73 5.59 6.13
CA ASP A 23 5.45 5.50 6.83
C ASP A 23 4.70 4.21 6.46
N VAL A 24 4.71 3.83 5.18
CA VAL A 24 4.09 2.60 4.68
C VAL A 24 4.83 1.35 5.17
N LEU A 25 6.16 1.35 5.11
CA LEU A 25 6.98 0.23 5.60
C LEU A 25 6.85 0.06 7.12
N ASP A 26 6.78 1.17 7.86
CA ASP A 26 6.53 1.18 9.31
C ASP A 26 5.13 0.64 9.62
N ALA A 27 4.10 1.07 8.89
CA ALA A 27 2.75 0.54 9.05
C ALA A 27 2.70 -0.97 8.78
N TRP A 28 3.43 -1.44 7.77
CA TRP A 28 3.55 -2.87 7.46
C TRP A 28 4.24 -3.65 8.59
N ALA A 29 5.34 -3.11 9.13
CA ALA A 29 6.11 -3.75 10.20
C ALA A 29 5.39 -3.73 11.56
N ARG A 30 4.48 -2.77 11.77
CA ARG A 30 3.71 -2.60 13.01
C ARG A 30 2.33 -3.26 12.99
N LEU A 31 2.03 -4.08 11.97
CA LEU A 31 0.83 -4.89 11.97
C LEU A 31 0.74 -5.69 13.29
N PRO A 32 -0.38 -5.60 14.02
CA PRO A 32 -0.45 -6.06 15.42
C PRO A 32 -0.43 -7.58 15.59
N PHE A 33 -0.51 -8.33 14.49
CA PHE A 33 -0.45 -9.79 14.44
C PHE A 33 -0.04 -10.24 13.04
N ASP A 34 0.21 -11.54 12.90
CA ASP A 34 0.56 -12.16 11.62
C ASP A 34 -0.64 -12.21 10.67
N CYS A 35 -0.73 -11.21 9.79
CA CYS A 35 -1.83 -11.06 8.84
C CYS A 35 -1.59 -11.92 7.58
N PRO A 36 -2.38 -12.98 7.30
CA PRO A 36 -2.11 -13.90 6.19
C PRO A 36 -2.13 -13.26 4.81
N TRP A 37 -2.89 -12.17 4.63
CA TRP A 37 -2.97 -11.44 3.37
C TRP A 37 -1.62 -10.83 2.95
N THR A 38 -0.72 -10.54 3.91
CA THR A 38 0.62 -9.99 3.63
C THR A 38 1.50 -10.94 2.83
N ARG A 39 1.19 -12.24 2.84
CA ARG A 39 1.88 -13.29 2.09
C ARG A 39 1.25 -13.56 0.72
N LYS A 40 0.15 -12.89 0.39
CA LYS A 40 -0.50 -13.05 -0.91
C LYS A 40 0.29 -12.27 -1.97
N PRO A 41 0.30 -12.74 -3.24
CA PRO A 41 1.13 -12.13 -4.29
C PRO A 41 0.97 -10.60 -4.45
N PRO A 42 -0.24 -10.01 -4.40
CA PRO A 42 -0.38 -8.55 -4.44
C PRO A 42 0.45 -7.81 -3.38
N ALA A 43 0.40 -8.30 -2.13
CA ALA A 43 1.08 -7.71 -1.00
C ALA A 43 2.60 -7.90 -1.09
N ASP A 44 3.06 -9.09 -1.47
CA ASP A 44 4.48 -9.40 -1.63
C ASP A 44 5.13 -8.52 -2.71
N HIS A 45 4.49 -8.39 -3.87
CA HIS A 45 4.98 -7.53 -4.95
C HIS A 45 5.01 -6.05 -4.53
N TYR A 46 3.98 -5.57 -3.84
CA TYR A 46 3.96 -4.19 -3.32
C TYR A 46 5.08 -3.95 -2.31
N LEU A 47 5.34 -4.89 -1.40
CA LEU A 47 6.43 -4.79 -0.43
C LEU A 47 7.82 -4.78 -1.08
N LEU A 48 8.04 -5.64 -2.08
CA LEU A 48 9.29 -5.66 -2.85
C LEU A 48 9.50 -4.36 -3.63
N MET A 49 8.43 -3.79 -4.17
CA MET A 49 8.44 -2.50 -4.84
C MET A 49 8.86 -1.38 -3.86
N LEU A 50 8.24 -1.30 -2.68
CA LEU A 50 8.58 -0.33 -1.64
C LEU A 50 10.06 -0.41 -1.23
N LYS A 51 10.55 -1.61 -0.92
CA LYS A 51 11.95 -1.82 -0.52
C LYS A 51 12.94 -1.43 -1.62
N GLY A 52 12.63 -1.75 -2.87
CA GLY A 52 13.47 -1.35 -4.01
C GLY A 52 13.50 0.16 -4.23
N MET A 53 12.38 0.85 -3.99
CA MET A 53 12.30 2.31 -4.05
C MET A 53 13.08 2.94 -2.89
N GLU A 54 12.85 2.48 -1.65
CA GLU A 54 13.55 2.93 -0.44
C GLU A 54 15.07 2.85 -0.63
N GLU A 55 15.58 1.69 -1.03
CA GLU A 55 17.01 1.48 -1.24
C GLU A 55 17.61 2.52 -2.20
N GLN A 56 16.95 2.76 -3.33
CA GLN A 56 17.43 3.71 -4.32
C GLN A 56 17.35 5.15 -3.83
N LEU A 57 16.25 5.54 -3.17
CA LEU A 57 16.09 6.89 -2.65
C LEU A 57 17.10 7.18 -1.53
N LEU A 58 17.39 6.22 -0.66
CA LEU A 58 18.44 6.36 0.36
C LEU A 58 19.83 6.52 -0.26
N ARG A 59 20.15 5.74 -1.31
CA ARG A 59 21.41 5.90 -2.06
C ARG A 59 21.50 7.32 -2.64
N MET A 60 20.44 7.78 -3.30
CA MET A 60 20.37 9.13 -3.87
C MET A 60 20.54 10.20 -2.79
N TRP A 61 19.82 10.06 -1.67
CA TRP A 61 19.90 10.97 -0.52
C TRP A 61 21.33 11.12 -0.02
N VAL A 62 22.04 10.01 0.20
CA VAL A 62 23.45 10.03 0.66
C VAL A 62 24.35 10.78 -0.32
N ARG A 63 24.18 10.57 -1.63
CA ARG A 63 24.96 11.30 -2.64
C ARG A 63 24.66 12.80 -2.64
N MET A 64 23.40 13.16 -2.47
CA MET A 64 22.95 14.56 -2.41
C MET A 64 23.50 15.26 -1.16
N GLN A 65 23.48 14.62 0.01
CA GLN A 65 24.07 15.17 1.24
C GLN A 65 25.58 15.42 1.10
N ARG A 66 26.28 14.54 0.36
CA ARG A 66 27.72 14.67 0.09
C ARG A 66 28.05 15.58 -1.11
N LYS A 67 27.04 16.19 -1.75
CA LYS A 67 27.18 17.01 -2.97
C LYS A 67 27.87 16.26 -4.13
N GLN A 68 27.72 14.94 -4.19
CA GLN A 68 28.34 14.06 -5.19
C GLN A 68 27.46 13.90 -6.44
N TRP A 69 27.12 15.01 -7.09
CA TRP A 69 26.14 15.05 -8.20
C TRP A 69 26.55 14.21 -9.42
N ASN A 70 27.81 14.25 -9.83
CA ASN A 70 28.28 13.46 -10.97
C ASN A 70 28.16 11.94 -10.70
N VAL A 71 28.42 11.53 -9.46
CA VAL A 71 28.29 10.13 -9.04
C VAL A 71 26.81 9.73 -9.00
N LEU A 72 25.95 10.59 -8.42
CA LEU A 72 24.51 10.38 -8.39
C LEU A 72 23.95 10.09 -9.79
N VAL A 73 24.29 10.91 -10.79
CA VAL A 73 23.83 10.73 -12.18
C VAL A 73 24.23 9.35 -12.71
N SER A 74 25.50 8.98 -12.54
CA SER A 74 26.00 7.68 -13.02
C SER A 74 25.35 6.49 -12.32
N GLU A 75 25.11 6.58 -11.01
CA GLU A 75 24.50 5.52 -10.21
C GLU A 75 23.02 5.34 -10.53
N VAL A 76 22.26 6.43 -10.68
CA VAL A 76 20.83 6.36 -11.05
C VAL A 76 20.67 5.71 -12.44
N LEU A 77 21.52 6.08 -13.41
CA LEU A 77 21.53 5.47 -14.74
C LEU A 77 21.86 3.98 -14.70
N ALA A 78 22.90 3.60 -13.96
CA ALA A 78 23.29 2.20 -13.80
C ALA A 78 22.21 1.37 -13.07
N TRP A 79 21.58 1.96 -12.05
CA TRP A 79 20.45 1.38 -11.34
C TRP A 79 19.27 1.15 -12.29
N ASN A 80 18.84 2.17 -13.06
CA ASN A 80 17.73 2.04 -14.02
C ASN A 80 18.00 0.92 -15.04
N GLY A 81 19.21 0.85 -15.58
CA GLY A 81 19.60 -0.23 -16.50
C GLY A 81 19.53 -1.62 -15.85
N THR A 82 19.90 -1.73 -14.58
CA THR A 82 19.84 -2.98 -13.82
C THR A 82 18.39 -3.39 -13.51
N GLN A 83 17.56 -2.44 -13.09
CA GLN A 83 16.14 -2.67 -12.78
C GLN A 83 15.36 -3.25 -13.96
N LYS A 84 15.65 -2.79 -15.19
CA LYS A 84 15.01 -3.33 -16.41
C LYS A 84 15.33 -4.81 -16.67
N ARG A 85 16.45 -5.31 -16.16
CA ARG A 85 16.90 -6.70 -16.36
C ARG A 85 16.56 -7.61 -15.18
N MET A 86 16.30 -7.03 -14.00
CA MET A 86 16.03 -7.81 -12.80
C MET A 86 14.61 -8.38 -12.77
N PRO A 87 14.43 -9.68 -12.47
CA PRO A 87 13.11 -10.30 -12.34
C PRO A 87 12.23 -9.68 -11.25
N ASN A 88 12.85 -9.08 -10.24
CA ASN A 88 12.22 -8.42 -9.10
C ASN A 88 12.49 -6.89 -9.11
N GLY A 89 12.69 -6.29 -10.28
CA GLY A 89 12.84 -4.85 -10.38
C GLY A 89 11.57 -4.09 -9.96
N VAL A 90 11.72 -2.83 -9.53
CA VAL A 90 10.60 -1.98 -9.02
C VAL A 90 9.44 -1.93 -10.01
N LEU A 91 9.71 -1.62 -11.28
CA LEU A 91 8.67 -1.52 -12.30
C LEU A 91 8.01 -2.89 -12.59
N ARG A 92 8.79 -3.98 -12.52
CA ARG A 92 8.25 -5.32 -12.75
C ARG A 92 7.35 -5.75 -11.60
N ASN A 93 7.74 -5.47 -10.35
CA ASN A 93 6.88 -5.70 -9.19
C ASN A 93 5.61 -4.84 -9.22
N TYR A 94 5.65 -3.61 -9.73
CA TYR A 94 4.43 -2.84 -9.99
C TYR A 94 3.47 -3.59 -10.93
N TYR A 95 3.96 -4.03 -12.09
CA TYR A 95 3.13 -4.78 -13.04
C TYR A 95 2.66 -6.13 -12.50
N SER A 96 3.51 -6.85 -11.77
CA SER A 96 3.13 -8.10 -11.11
C SER A 96 2.11 -7.89 -9.99
N CYS A 97 2.18 -6.77 -9.27
CA CYS A 97 1.17 -6.36 -8.29
C CYS A 97 -0.18 -6.12 -8.99
N LEU A 98 -0.22 -5.29 -10.04
CA LEU A 98 -1.44 -5.04 -10.83
C LEU A 98 -2.05 -6.34 -11.37
N GLN A 99 -1.22 -7.18 -11.98
CA GLN A 99 -1.65 -8.47 -12.52
C GLN A 99 -2.21 -9.36 -11.42
N SER A 100 -1.51 -9.47 -10.30
CA SER A 100 -1.94 -10.29 -9.17
C SER A 100 -3.24 -9.77 -8.56
N ILE A 101 -3.46 -8.46 -8.47
CA ILE A 101 -4.72 -7.88 -7.99
C ILE A 101 -5.86 -8.24 -8.94
N SER A 102 -5.65 -8.18 -10.25
CA SER A 102 -6.68 -8.54 -11.24
C SER A 102 -7.04 -10.03 -11.23
N LEU A 103 -6.10 -10.89 -10.83
CA LEU A 103 -6.28 -12.33 -10.69
C LEU A 103 -6.70 -12.74 -9.27
N TYR A 104 -6.57 -11.86 -8.29
CA TYR A 104 -6.88 -12.16 -6.90
C TYR A 104 -8.38 -12.41 -6.75
N VAL A 105 -8.70 -13.52 -6.10
CA VAL A 105 -10.04 -13.94 -5.75
C VAL A 105 -9.99 -14.26 -4.25
N SER A 106 -10.72 -13.48 -3.46
CA SER A 106 -11.04 -13.79 -2.07
C SER A 106 -11.77 -15.13 -2.00
N GLU A 107 -11.68 -15.86 -0.90
CA GLU A 107 -12.49 -17.08 -0.71
C GLU A 107 -13.99 -16.74 -0.62
N ASP A 108 -14.29 -15.53 -0.17
CA ASP A 108 -15.65 -14.98 -0.10
C ASP A 108 -16.06 -14.37 -1.46
N GLU A 109 -17.04 -14.99 -2.11
CA GLU A 109 -17.60 -14.53 -3.39
C GLU A 109 -18.31 -13.17 -3.29
N GLU A 110 -18.95 -12.86 -2.15
CA GLU A 110 -19.62 -11.58 -1.95
C GLU A 110 -18.60 -10.44 -1.90
N LEU A 111 -17.47 -10.66 -1.22
CA LEU A 111 -16.35 -9.72 -1.19
C LEU A 111 -15.73 -9.48 -2.58
N ASN A 112 -15.68 -10.52 -3.42
CA ASN A 112 -15.17 -10.41 -4.79
C ASN A 112 -16.10 -9.60 -5.69
N GLN A 113 -17.42 -9.73 -5.49
CA GLN A 113 -18.42 -8.99 -6.25
C GLN A 113 -18.57 -7.55 -5.75
N ALA A 114 -18.45 -7.31 -4.46
CA ALA A 114 -18.67 -6.00 -3.84
C ALA A 114 -17.53 -5.01 -4.11
N PHE A 115 -16.28 -5.47 -4.15
CA PHE A 115 -15.12 -4.59 -4.22
C PHE A 115 -14.37 -4.69 -5.56
N PRO A 116 -13.94 -3.56 -6.14
CA PRO A 116 -13.21 -3.56 -7.40
C PRO A 116 -11.85 -4.27 -7.27
N LYS A 117 -11.30 -4.72 -8.40
CA LYS A 117 -9.95 -5.30 -8.44
C LYS A 117 -8.88 -4.20 -8.54
N THR A 118 -8.83 -3.36 -7.50
CA THR A 118 -7.83 -2.33 -7.28
C THR A 118 -7.07 -2.61 -5.98
N TRP A 119 -5.99 -1.89 -5.71
CA TRP A 119 -5.27 -1.97 -4.43
C TRP A 119 -6.17 -1.66 -3.24
N SER A 120 -6.93 -0.55 -3.31
CA SER A 120 -7.95 -0.23 -2.30
C SER A 120 -8.94 -1.39 -2.09
N GLY A 121 -9.49 -1.96 -3.17
CA GLY A 121 -10.39 -3.10 -3.05
C GLY A 121 -9.72 -4.35 -2.46
N PHE A 122 -8.44 -4.60 -2.78
CA PHE A 122 -7.67 -5.70 -2.19
C PHE A 122 -7.50 -5.52 -0.68
N LEU A 123 -7.15 -4.31 -0.23
CA LEU A 123 -7.01 -4.00 1.20
C LEU A 123 -8.35 -4.13 1.93
N ILE A 124 -9.44 -3.58 1.38
CA ILE A 124 -10.77 -3.69 2.00
C ILE A 124 -11.20 -5.15 2.13
N ARG A 125 -11.04 -5.97 1.08
CA ARG A 125 -11.31 -7.43 1.16
C ARG A 125 -10.48 -8.10 2.25
N SER A 126 -9.22 -7.69 2.41
CA SER A 126 -8.32 -8.22 3.44
C SER A 126 -8.71 -7.80 4.85
N ILE A 127 -9.26 -6.59 5.04
CA ILE A 127 -9.81 -6.12 6.31
C ILE A 127 -11.06 -6.94 6.69
N CYS A 128 -11.96 -7.14 5.73
CA CYS A 128 -13.23 -7.83 5.98
C CYS A 128 -13.08 -9.34 6.19
N SER A 129 -12.01 -9.96 5.67
CA SER A 129 -11.73 -11.40 5.80
C SER A 129 -10.51 -11.70 6.68
N GLU A 130 -10.15 -10.81 7.63
CA GLU A 130 -8.97 -11.02 8.48
C GLU A 130 -9.18 -12.18 9.47
N HIS A 131 -8.54 -13.32 9.17
CA HIS A 131 -8.75 -14.60 9.84
C HIS A 131 -8.38 -14.58 11.31
N TYR A 132 -7.28 -13.89 11.67
CA TYR A 132 -6.86 -13.83 13.06
C TYR A 132 -7.93 -13.16 13.92
N LEU A 133 -8.46 -12.03 13.45
CA LEU A 133 -9.47 -11.28 14.17
C LEU A 133 -10.83 -11.99 14.18
N LEU A 134 -11.24 -12.60 13.07
CA LEU A 134 -12.46 -13.43 13.00
C LEU A 134 -12.41 -14.55 14.04
N LYS A 135 -11.30 -15.30 14.10
CA LYS A 135 -11.12 -16.37 15.08
C LYS A 135 -11.19 -15.85 16.52
N ARG A 136 -10.51 -14.73 16.81
CA ARG A 136 -10.54 -14.12 18.15
C ARG A 136 -11.94 -13.62 18.54
N CYS A 137 -12.74 -13.15 17.57
CA CYS A 137 -14.14 -12.78 17.81
C CYS A 137 -15.01 -14.00 18.13
N ALA A 138 -14.84 -15.12 17.42
CA ALA A 138 -15.60 -16.35 17.67
C ALA A 138 -15.30 -16.99 19.03
N GLU A 139 -14.08 -16.84 19.54
CA GLU A 139 -13.67 -17.37 20.85
C GLU A 139 -14.24 -16.58 22.05
N LEU A 140 -14.84 -15.41 21.83
CA LEU A 140 -15.38 -14.58 22.90
C LEU A 140 -16.85 -14.92 23.15
N GLU A 141 -17.13 -15.65 24.24
CA GLU A 141 -18.48 -16.05 24.65
C GLU A 141 -19.34 -14.88 25.20
N ASP A 142 -18.71 -13.78 25.64
CA ASP A 142 -19.39 -12.64 26.27
C ASP A 142 -19.62 -11.45 25.31
N GLU A 143 -20.74 -10.74 25.51
CA GLU A 143 -21.08 -9.51 24.78
C GLU A 143 -19.98 -8.43 24.90
N PHE A 144 -19.16 -8.47 25.96
CA PHE A 144 -18.07 -7.53 26.21
C PHE A 144 -16.86 -7.81 25.32
N VAL A 145 -16.58 -6.89 24.38
CA VAL A 145 -15.31 -6.87 23.67
C VAL A 145 -14.22 -6.46 24.66
N SER A 146 -13.21 -7.32 24.85
CA SER A 146 -12.06 -6.97 25.68
C SER A 146 -11.37 -5.71 25.16
N GLU A 147 -10.88 -4.86 26.06
CA GLU A 147 -10.12 -3.65 25.72
C GLU A 147 -8.90 -3.99 24.84
N GLU A 148 -8.28 -5.15 25.08
CA GLU A 148 -7.20 -5.69 24.27
C GLU A 148 -7.62 -5.88 22.81
N LEU A 149 -8.77 -6.51 22.54
CA LEU A 149 -9.24 -6.72 21.17
C LEU A 149 -9.63 -5.41 20.48
N GLN A 150 -10.20 -4.45 21.22
CA GLN A 150 -10.43 -3.10 20.69
C GLN A 150 -9.13 -2.42 20.28
N ASN A 151 -8.09 -2.50 21.13
CA ASN A 151 -6.78 -1.92 20.82
C ASN A 151 -6.12 -2.60 19.61
N LEU A 152 -6.22 -3.94 19.51
CA LEU A 152 -5.72 -4.68 18.34
C LEU A 152 -6.42 -4.26 17.04
N CYS A 153 -7.75 -4.21 17.04
CA CYS A 153 -8.52 -3.77 15.87
C CYS A 153 -8.22 -2.32 15.50
N GLY A 154 -8.14 -1.41 16.47
CA GLY A 154 -7.80 -0.01 16.21
C GLY A 154 -6.41 0.16 15.62
N ASN A 155 -5.42 -0.56 16.15
CA ASN A 155 -4.07 -0.56 15.60
C ASN A 155 -4.01 -1.16 14.19
N TYR A 156 -4.75 -2.24 13.94
CA TYR A 156 -4.86 -2.85 12.62
C TYR A 156 -5.44 -1.87 11.61
N LEU A 157 -6.59 -1.26 11.91
CA LEU A 157 -7.23 -0.26 11.04
C LEU A 157 -6.31 0.93 10.77
N LYS A 158 -5.57 1.40 11.78
CA LYS A 158 -4.59 2.48 11.61
C LYS A 158 -3.48 2.11 10.63
N CYS A 159 -2.91 0.90 10.74
CA CYS A 159 -1.90 0.43 9.80
C CYS A 159 -2.47 0.30 8.39
N MET A 160 -3.65 -0.33 8.26
CA MET A 160 -4.33 -0.50 6.97
C MET A 160 -4.68 0.82 6.30
N GLN A 161 -5.01 1.86 7.07
CA GLN A 161 -5.27 3.19 6.55
C GLN A 161 -4.05 3.80 5.85
N VAL A 162 -2.87 3.67 6.46
CA VAL A 162 -1.61 4.16 5.87
C VAL A 162 -1.33 3.42 4.56
N LEU A 163 -1.49 2.09 4.54
CA LEU A 163 -1.32 1.28 3.32
C LEU A 163 -2.32 1.66 2.22
N HIS A 164 -3.56 1.98 2.60
CA HIS A 164 -4.61 2.40 1.68
C HIS A 164 -4.35 3.76 1.04
N GLN A 165 -3.75 4.69 1.79
CA GLN A 165 -3.46 6.04 1.31
C GLN A 165 -2.35 6.08 0.26
N VAL A 166 -1.53 5.03 0.16
CA VAL A 166 -0.38 5.00 -0.76
C VAL A 166 -0.64 4.03 -1.90
N GLU A 167 -1.30 4.53 -2.94
CA GLU A 167 -1.64 3.76 -4.13
C GLU A 167 -0.38 3.37 -4.93
N PRO A 168 -0.17 2.08 -5.30
CA PRO A 168 1.01 1.62 -6.02
C PRO A 168 1.35 2.43 -7.27
N ARG A 169 0.33 2.85 -8.03
CA ARG A 169 0.50 3.63 -9.26
C ARG A 169 1.00 5.04 -8.96
N GLU A 170 0.41 5.72 -7.99
CA GLU A 170 0.82 7.06 -7.61
C GLU A 170 2.25 7.06 -7.07
N LEU A 171 2.58 6.06 -6.26
CA LEU A 171 3.92 5.89 -5.73
C LEU A 171 4.95 5.65 -6.85
N CYS A 172 4.66 4.74 -7.78
CA CYS A 172 5.51 4.52 -8.96
C CYS A 172 5.64 5.77 -9.82
N SER A 173 4.55 6.49 -10.05
CA SER A 173 4.54 7.71 -10.85
C SER A 173 5.47 8.76 -10.25
N SER A 174 5.33 9.04 -8.95
CA SER A 174 6.19 9.98 -8.22
C SER A 174 7.65 9.54 -8.25
N PHE A 175 7.91 8.26 -7.99
CA PHE A 175 9.25 7.70 -7.98
C PHE A 175 9.95 7.81 -9.34
N PHE A 176 9.32 7.36 -10.44
CA PHE A 176 9.95 7.43 -11.76
C PHE A 176 10.00 8.85 -12.33
N THR A 177 9.06 9.72 -11.94
CA THR A 177 9.13 11.16 -12.25
C THR A 177 10.38 11.78 -11.63
N LEU A 178 10.67 11.46 -10.37
CA LEU A 178 11.89 11.90 -9.67
C LEU A 178 13.17 11.44 -10.39
N LEU A 179 13.16 10.24 -10.99
CA LEU A 179 14.31 9.68 -11.71
C LEU A 179 14.46 10.20 -13.15
N SER A 180 13.38 10.70 -13.75
CA SER A 180 13.35 11.10 -15.17
C SER A 180 14.44 12.08 -15.60
N PRO A 181 14.89 13.07 -14.79
CA PRO A 181 15.97 13.97 -15.19
C PRO A 181 17.31 13.25 -15.39
N PHE A 182 17.51 12.12 -14.72
CA PHE A 182 18.73 11.33 -14.80
C PHE A 182 18.68 10.33 -15.96
N THR A 183 17.53 9.70 -16.16
CA THR A 183 17.37 8.62 -17.15
C THR A 183 17.03 9.13 -18.54
N ARG A 184 16.45 10.33 -18.66
CA ARG A 184 15.84 10.87 -19.88
C ARG A 184 14.73 9.97 -20.42
N GLU A 185 14.10 9.21 -19.55
CA GLU A 185 13.02 8.29 -19.87
C GLU A 185 11.76 8.69 -19.10
N SER A 186 10.61 8.67 -19.78
CA SER A 186 9.32 8.65 -19.13
C SER A 186 8.89 7.21 -18.89
N VAL A 187 8.28 6.95 -17.73
CA VAL A 187 7.65 5.67 -17.48
C VAL A 187 6.21 5.73 -17.99
N PHE A 188 5.79 4.69 -18.69
CA PHE A 188 4.36 4.44 -18.91
C PHE A 188 3.89 3.49 -17.81
N LEU A 189 2.84 3.88 -17.09
CA LEU A 189 2.20 3.06 -16.06
C LEU A 189 0.77 2.77 -16.50
N THR A 190 0.45 1.50 -16.73
CA THR A 190 -0.93 1.08 -17.02
C THR A 190 -1.80 1.26 -15.79
N ASP A 191 -3.08 1.59 -16.01
CA ASP A 191 -4.10 1.51 -14.98
C ASP A 191 -4.49 0.05 -14.69
N TYR A 192 -5.24 -0.17 -13.60
CA TYR A 192 -5.90 -1.45 -13.38
C TYR A 192 -6.76 -1.80 -14.60
N PRO A 193 -6.84 -3.08 -15.00
CA PRO A 193 -7.76 -3.49 -16.04
C PRO A 193 -9.15 -2.98 -15.69
N SER A 194 -9.78 -2.22 -16.59
CA SER A 194 -11.09 -1.63 -16.38
C SER A 194 -12.09 -2.74 -16.12
N LEU A 195 -12.39 -2.97 -14.86
CA LEU A 195 -13.43 -3.87 -14.41
C LEU A 195 -14.56 -2.98 -13.93
N SER A 196 -15.75 -3.23 -14.47
CA SER A 196 -16.96 -2.55 -14.04
C SER A 196 -17.00 -2.50 -12.51
N PRO A 197 -17.33 -1.36 -11.90
CA PRO A 197 -17.50 -1.32 -10.46
C PRO A 197 -18.44 -2.46 -10.08
N GLY A 198 -18.00 -3.27 -9.13
CA GLY A 198 -18.87 -4.26 -8.52
C GLY A 198 -20.14 -3.55 -8.09
N ASN A 199 -21.32 -4.11 -8.42
CA ASN A 199 -22.53 -3.65 -7.80
C ASN A 199 -22.35 -3.92 -6.31
N LEU A 200 -22.12 -2.87 -5.52
CA LEU A 200 -22.15 -2.96 -4.06
C LEU A 200 -23.54 -3.50 -3.71
N SER A 201 -23.63 -4.80 -3.46
CA SER A 201 -24.79 -5.38 -2.80
C SER A 201 -24.96 -4.60 -1.50
N SER A 202 -26.20 -4.30 -1.11
CA SER A 202 -26.50 -3.55 0.12
C SER A 202 -26.28 -4.45 1.36
N THR A 203 -25.05 -4.88 1.57
CA THR A 203 -24.61 -5.70 2.69
C THR A 203 -23.99 -4.81 3.78
N GLU A 204 -23.94 -5.31 5.01
CA GLU A 204 -23.29 -4.58 6.10
C GLU A 204 -21.80 -4.34 5.83
N ILE A 205 -21.16 -5.26 5.09
CA ILE A 205 -19.79 -5.14 4.60
C ILE A 205 -19.62 -3.93 3.67
N SER A 206 -20.53 -3.75 2.70
CA SER A 206 -20.44 -2.63 1.76
C SER A 206 -20.70 -1.29 2.45
N SER A 207 -21.61 -1.25 3.43
CA SER A 207 -21.84 -0.08 4.28
C SER A 207 -20.60 0.27 5.10
N PHE A 208 -20.00 -0.70 5.80
CA PHE A 208 -18.79 -0.49 6.58
C PHE A 208 -17.63 0.01 5.71
N ALA A 209 -17.43 -0.60 4.54
CA ALA A 209 -16.38 -0.17 3.63
C ALA A 209 -16.62 1.24 3.08
N GLY A 210 -17.86 1.60 2.74
CA GLY A 210 -18.21 2.97 2.35
C GLY A 210 -17.92 3.99 3.45
N ASP A 211 -18.24 3.65 4.70
CA ASP A 211 -17.94 4.48 5.87
C ASP A 211 -16.43 4.61 6.13
N LEU A 212 -15.68 3.53 5.91
CA LEU A 212 -14.23 3.52 6.05
C LEU A 212 -13.57 4.42 4.99
N LEU A 213 -13.98 4.26 3.72
CA LEU A 213 -13.44 5.02 2.58
C LEU A 213 -13.79 6.51 2.62
N SER A 214 -14.92 6.87 3.25
CA SER A 214 -15.30 8.29 3.45
C SER A 214 -14.65 8.93 4.69
N SER A 215 -14.04 8.14 5.57
CA SER A 215 -13.41 8.64 6.80
C SER A 215 -11.97 9.09 6.59
N LYS A 216 -11.59 10.17 7.27
CA LYS A 216 -10.20 10.65 7.37
C LYS A 216 -9.37 9.91 8.40
N ASP A 217 -10.01 9.22 9.35
CA ASP A 217 -9.36 8.42 10.39
C ASP A 217 -10.14 7.12 10.56
N TRP A 218 -9.45 5.99 10.40
CA TRP A 218 -10.09 4.67 10.51
C TRP A 218 -10.13 4.16 11.95
N GLN A 219 -9.31 4.69 12.87
CA GLN A 219 -9.27 4.23 14.25
C GLN A 219 -10.63 4.36 14.98
N PRO A 220 -11.41 5.45 14.83
CA PRO A 220 -12.74 5.55 15.43
C PRO A 220 -13.75 4.49 14.96
N LYS A 221 -13.52 3.86 13.80
CA LYS A 221 -14.37 2.81 13.23
C LYS A 221 -14.14 1.43 13.87
N THR A 222 -13.29 1.34 14.90
CA THR A 222 -12.96 0.10 15.61
C THR A 222 -14.21 -0.64 16.12
N LYS A 223 -15.17 0.06 16.71
CA LYS A 223 -16.39 -0.57 17.24
C LYS A 223 -17.25 -1.17 16.13
N ASP A 224 -17.45 -0.42 15.04
CA ASP A 224 -18.22 -0.87 13.88
C ASP A 224 -17.54 -2.08 13.22
N TYR A 225 -16.20 -2.04 13.12
CA TYR A 225 -15.41 -3.14 12.59
C TYR A 225 -15.52 -4.42 13.42
N LEU A 226 -15.47 -4.31 14.75
CA LEU A 226 -15.66 -5.45 15.64
C LEU A 226 -17.05 -6.07 15.52
N GLN A 227 -18.08 -5.23 15.39
CA GLN A 227 -19.44 -5.72 15.15
C GLN A 227 -19.55 -6.47 13.82
N LEU A 228 -18.90 -5.96 12.77
CA LEU A 228 -18.82 -6.64 11.48
C LEU A 228 -18.14 -8.01 11.61
N LEU A 229 -16.98 -8.06 12.26
CA LEU A 229 -16.22 -9.30 12.43
C LEU A 229 -17.01 -10.36 13.22
N ARG A 230 -17.74 -9.97 14.28
CA ARG A 230 -18.55 -10.89 15.09
C ARG A 230 -19.71 -11.53 14.32
N LYS A 231 -20.27 -10.82 13.33
CA LYS A 231 -21.35 -11.37 12.51
C LYS A 231 -20.82 -12.34 11.45
N ASN A 232 -19.56 -12.19 11.08
CA ASN A 232 -18.89 -12.98 10.05
C ASN A 232 -17.99 -14.10 10.62
N SER A 233 -17.85 -14.19 11.95
CA SER A 233 -17.06 -15.19 12.67
C SER A 233 -17.88 -16.41 13.05
#